data_AF-A0A6P0VDQ9-F1
#
_entry.id   AF-A0A6P0VDQ9-F1
#
_cell.length_a   1.000
_cell.length_b   1.000
_cell.length_c   1.000
_cell.angle_alpha   90.00
_cell.angle_beta   90.00
_cell.angle_gamma   90.00
#
_symmetry.space_group_name_H-M   'P 1'
#
loop_
_entity.id
_entity.type
_entity.pdbx_description
1 polymer ?
#
loop_
_entity_poly.entity_id
_entity_poly.type
_entity_poly.pdbx_seq_one_letter_code
_entity_poly.pdbx_strand_id
1 'polypeptide(L)'
;MDIQVSSNFERALFDALGRDGEKLRGLMSGLQAGGFELPSDILANLRAHFDAGRVDEEETLATIKRWQEKTQELLCPHTAVGVAVAEAQRDPSVPMITLATAHPAKFPAAVERATGLHPPLPAHMADLYERAEHITEVPNDLRALQALIGERARLDG
;
A
#
# COMPACT_ATOMS: atom_id res chain seq x y z
N MET A 1 -6.39 0.77 0.43
CA MET A 1 -5.13 0.53 -0.30
C MET A 1 -5.52 0.38 -1.76
N ASP A 2 -5.58 1.49 -2.48
CA ASP A 2 -6.50 1.58 -3.61
C ASP A 2 -5.72 1.38 -4.91
N ILE A 3 -5.76 0.15 -5.38
CA ILE A 3 -5.08 -0.28 -6.61
C ILE A 3 -6.06 -1.10 -7.45
N GLN A 4 -6.04 -0.90 -8.77
CA GLN A 4 -6.80 -1.74 -9.69
C GLN A 4 -6.02 -3.00 -10.07
N VAL A 5 -4.71 -2.85 -10.30
CA VAL A 5 -3.78 -3.93 -10.61
C VAL A 5 -2.54 -3.77 -9.74
N SER A 6 -2.14 -4.85 -9.07
CA SER A 6 -0.89 -4.87 -8.31
C SER A 6 0.29 -5.04 -9.26
N SER A 7 1.00 -3.95 -9.56
CA SER A 7 2.10 -3.93 -10.55
C SER A 7 3.22 -4.94 -10.26
N ASN A 8 3.45 -5.25 -8.98
CA ASN A 8 4.51 -6.20 -8.59
C ASN A 8 4.02 -7.66 -8.51
N PHE A 9 2.72 -7.93 -8.66
CA PHE A 9 2.20 -9.30 -8.60
C PHE A 9 2.75 -10.18 -9.74
N GLU A 10 3.10 -9.57 -10.87
CA GLU A 10 3.80 -10.22 -11.99
C GLU A 10 5.07 -10.96 -11.52
N ARG A 11 5.82 -10.41 -10.55
CA ARG A 11 7.03 -11.07 -10.01
C ARG A 11 6.71 -12.32 -9.22
N ALA A 12 5.66 -12.30 -8.40
CA ALA A 12 5.22 -13.48 -7.67
C ALA A 12 4.71 -14.57 -8.62
N LEU A 13 4.00 -14.18 -9.68
CA LEU A 13 3.57 -15.10 -10.74
C LEU A 13 4.76 -15.73 -11.45
N PHE A 14 5.79 -14.95 -11.79
CA PHE A 14 7.00 -15.46 -12.41
C PHE A 14 7.66 -16.57 -11.58
N ASP A 15 7.84 -16.35 -10.27
CA ASP A 15 8.39 -17.38 -9.38
C ASP A 15 7.46 -18.60 -9.28
N ALA A 16 6.14 -18.39 -9.16
CA ALA A 16 5.16 -19.48 -9.09
C ALA A 16 5.13 -20.34 -10.37
N LEU A 17 5.44 -19.75 -11.53
CA LEU A 17 5.56 -20.40 -12.82
C LEU A 17 6.92 -21.11 -13.05
N GLY A 18 7.76 -21.20 -12.02
CA GLY A 18 9.10 -21.76 -12.15
C GLY A 18 10.04 -20.88 -12.97
N ARG A 19 9.83 -19.56 -12.95
CA ARG A 19 10.60 -18.55 -13.68
C ARG A 19 10.53 -18.69 -15.20
N ASP A 20 9.38 -19.16 -15.69
CA ASP A 20 9.08 -19.27 -17.12
C ASP A 20 8.48 -17.96 -17.66
N GLY A 21 9.31 -17.20 -18.38
CA GLY A 21 8.92 -15.90 -18.94
C GLY A 21 7.90 -15.99 -20.07
N GLU A 22 7.85 -17.10 -20.81
CA GLU A 22 6.89 -17.26 -21.91
C GLU A 22 5.50 -17.57 -21.36
N LYS A 23 5.40 -18.43 -20.33
CA LYS A 23 4.13 -18.63 -19.61
C LYS A 23 3.62 -17.34 -18.96
N LEU A 24 4.52 -16.57 -18.33
CA LEU A 24 4.15 -15.29 -17.72
C LEU A 24 3.61 -14.32 -18.76
N ARG A 25 4.30 -14.18 -19.90
CA ARG A 25 3.85 -13.34 -21.03
C ARG A 25 2.46 -13.75 -21.51
N GLY A 26 2.21 -15.07 -21.60
CA GLY A 26 0.90 -15.63 -21.93
C GLY A 26 -0.20 -15.13 -20.97
N LEU A 27 0.01 -15.25 -19.66
CA LEU A 27 -0.95 -14.75 -18.66
C LEU A 27 -1.15 -13.22 -18.74
N MET A 28 -0.06 -12.46 -18.87
CA MET A 28 -0.12 -10.99 -18.91
C MET A 28 -0.84 -10.47 -20.16
N SER A 29 -0.85 -11.22 -21.26
CA SER A 29 -1.66 -10.89 -22.43
C SER A 29 -3.17 -10.94 -22.14
N GLY A 30 -3.62 -11.87 -21.29
CA GLY A 30 -5.02 -11.96 -20.83
C GLY A 30 -5.42 -10.75 -19.98
N LEU A 31 -4.50 -10.19 -19.20
CA LEU A 31 -4.77 -9.00 -18.39
C LEU A 31 -5.15 -7.79 -19.26
N GLN A 32 -4.54 -7.63 -20.43
CA GLN A 32 -4.91 -6.58 -21.39
C GLN A 32 -6.34 -6.72 -21.89
N ALA A 33 -6.88 -7.95 -21.89
CA ALA A 33 -8.25 -8.27 -22.28
C ALA A 33 -9.25 -8.26 -21.10
N GLY A 34 -8.81 -7.91 -19.89
CA GLY A 34 -9.66 -7.76 -18.70
C GLY A 34 -9.34 -8.71 -17.54
N GLY A 35 -8.49 -9.72 -17.74
CA GLY A 35 -8.07 -10.63 -16.67
C GLY A 35 -7.65 -12.02 -17.17
N PHE A 36 -7.19 -12.85 -16.26
CA PHE A 36 -6.81 -14.24 -16.53
C PHE A 36 -7.15 -15.12 -15.33
N GLU A 37 -7.35 -16.41 -15.59
CA GLU A 37 -7.45 -17.43 -14.56
C GLU A 37 -6.10 -18.10 -14.36
N LEU A 38 -5.75 -18.42 -13.11
CA LEU A 38 -4.54 -19.16 -12.81
C LEU A 38 -4.78 -20.66 -12.90
N PRO A 39 -3.89 -21.42 -13.57
CA PRO A 39 -3.89 -22.87 -13.48
C PRO A 39 -3.81 -23.34 -12.02
N SER A 40 -4.44 -24.47 -11.71
CA SER A 40 -4.63 -24.95 -10.33
C SER A 40 -3.32 -25.25 -9.61
N ASP A 41 -2.31 -25.74 -10.32
CA ASP A 41 -0.95 -25.98 -9.84
C ASP A 41 -0.23 -24.68 -9.47
N ILE A 42 -0.36 -23.64 -10.30
CA ILE A 42 0.22 -22.32 -10.04
C ILE A 42 -0.45 -21.64 -8.86
N LEU A 43 -1.79 -21.72 -8.78
CA LEU A 43 -2.53 -21.21 -7.64
C LEU A 43 -2.17 -21.95 -6.34
N ALA A 44 -1.99 -23.27 -6.41
CA ALA A 44 -1.55 -24.07 -5.27
C ALA A 44 -0.14 -23.67 -4.82
N ASN A 45 0.78 -23.42 -5.76
CA ASN A 45 2.12 -22.95 -5.47
C ASN A 45 2.10 -21.59 -4.74
N LEU A 46 1.30 -20.63 -5.23
CA LEU A 46 1.11 -19.34 -4.54
C LEU A 46 0.55 -19.53 -3.13
N ARG A 47 -0.50 -20.35 -2.97
CA ARG A 47 -1.15 -20.62 -1.67
C ARG A 47 -0.25 -21.37 -0.68
N ALA A 48 0.82 -22.01 -1.13
CA ALA A 48 1.80 -22.61 -0.23
C ALA A 48 2.68 -21.55 0.48
N HIS A 49 2.71 -20.32 -0.03
CA HIS A 49 3.57 -19.24 0.47
C HIS A 49 2.81 -17.99 0.92
N PHE A 50 1.59 -17.79 0.44
CA PHE A 50 0.81 -16.58 0.66
C PHE A 50 -0.60 -16.90 1.12
N ASP A 51 -1.02 -16.18 2.16
CA ASP A 51 -2.43 -15.98 2.50
C ASP A 51 -2.85 -14.54 2.15
N ALA A 52 -4.17 -14.31 2.12
CA ALA A 52 -4.73 -13.00 1.86
C ALA A 52 -5.97 -12.77 2.73
N GLY A 53 -6.24 -11.52 3.05
CA GLY A 53 -7.43 -11.08 3.73
C GLY A 53 -7.90 -9.74 3.19
N ARG A 54 -9.13 -9.38 3.52
CA ARG A 54 -9.71 -8.06 3.23
C ARG A 54 -10.25 -7.47 4.52
N VAL A 55 -10.23 -6.15 4.58
CA VAL A 55 -10.75 -5.38 5.70
C VAL A 55 -11.44 -4.18 5.08
N ASP A 56 -12.69 -3.95 5.43
CA ASP A 56 -13.42 -2.76 4.97
C ASP A 56 -13.10 -1.53 5.83
N GLU A 57 -13.71 -0.39 5.49
CA GLU A 57 -13.48 0.85 6.22
C GLU A 57 -13.94 0.78 7.68
N GLU A 58 -15.07 0.12 7.97
CA GLU A 58 -15.62 0.03 9.32
C GLU A 58 -14.70 -0.82 10.20
N GLU A 59 -14.29 -1.98 9.70
CA GLU A 59 -13.34 -2.87 10.36
C GLU A 59 -11.98 -2.19 10.57
N THR A 60 -11.55 -1.36 9.62
CA THR A 60 -10.32 -0.56 9.73
C THR A 60 -10.41 0.42 10.90
N LEU A 61 -11.49 1.21 10.98
CA LEU A 61 -11.67 2.17 12.08
C LEU A 61 -11.79 1.46 13.43
N ALA A 62 -12.56 0.38 13.49
CA ALA A 62 -12.71 -0.43 14.70
C ALA A 62 -11.37 -0.99 15.17
N THR A 63 -10.49 -1.37 14.24
CA THR A 63 -9.13 -1.85 14.56
C THR A 63 -8.24 -0.74 15.10
N ILE A 64 -8.26 0.46 14.50
CA ILE A 64 -7.52 1.63 15.03
C ILE A 64 -7.95 1.91 16.47
N LYS A 65 -9.26 1.98 16.73
CA LYS A 65 -9.81 2.24 18.07
C LYS A 65 -9.40 1.17 19.08
N ARG A 66 -9.62 -0.11 18.74
CA ARG A 66 -9.27 -1.25 19.61
C ARG A 66 -7.80 -1.25 20.00
N TRP A 67 -6.91 -0.97 19.05
CA TRP A 67 -5.47 -0.95 19.31
C TRP A 67 -5.04 0.25 20.15
N GLN A 68 -5.60 1.44 19.90
CA GLN A 68 -5.38 2.61 20.74
C GLN A 68 -5.82 2.33 22.18
N GLU A 69 -7.01 1.77 22.40
CA GLU A 69 -7.51 1.47 23.75
C GLU A 69 -6.62 0.44 24.47
N LYS A 70 -6.23 -0.63 23.75
CA LYS A 70 -5.47 -1.75 24.30
C LYS A 70 -3.99 -1.45 24.56
N THR A 71 -3.36 -0.65 23.70
CA THR A 71 -1.89 -0.49 23.67
C THR A 71 -1.43 0.95 23.81
N GLN A 72 -2.35 1.92 23.70
CA GLN A 72 -2.06 3.35 23.60
C GLN A 72 -1.32 3.77 22.32
N GLU A 73 -1.14 2.85 21.36
CA GLU A 73 -0.55 3.14 20.05
C GLU A 73 -1.61 3.55 19.03
N LEU A 74 -1.33 4.61 18.27
CA LEU A 74 -2.17 5.07 17.17
C LEU A 74 -1.72 4.47 15.85
N LEU A 75 -2.57 3.64 15.25
CA LEU A 75 -2.33 3.07 13.94
C LEU A 75 -2.84 3.98 12.82
N CYS A 76 -2.08 4.10 11.73
CA CYS A 76 -2.64 4.60 10.48
C CYS A 76 -3.57 3.54 9.85
N PRO A 77 -4.50 3.92 8.94
CA PRO A 77 -5.45 2.97 8.36
C PRO A 77 -4.77 1.79 7.64
N HIS A 78 -3.64 2.03 6.95
CA HIS A 78 -2.88 0.97 6.27
C HIS A 78 -2.32 -0.07 7.24
N THR A 79 -1.83 0.38 8.40
CA THR A 79 -1.30 -0.52 9.43
C THR A 79 -2.43 -1.28 10.10
N ALA A 80 -3.56 -0.61 10.36
CA ALA A 80 -4.75 -1.23 10.94
C ALA A 80 -5.32 -2.35 10.06
N VAL A 81 -5.33 -2.19 8.72
CA VAL A 81 -5.70 -3.27 7.79
C VAL A 81 -4.78 -4.49 7.97
N GLY A 82 -3.46 -4.28 7.95
CA GLY A 82 -2.49 -5.36 8.13
C GLY A 82 -2.64 -6.07 9.48
N VAL A 83 -2.87 -5.31 10.54
CA VAL A 83 -3.11 -5.82 11.89
C VAL A 83 -4.40 -6.64 11.97
N ALA A 84 -5.51 -6.15 11.40
CA ALA A 84 -6.78 -6.85 11.43
C ALA A 84 -6.72 -8.21 10.70
N VAL A 85 -6.13 -8.25 9.50
CA VAL A 85 -5.93 -9.52 8.76
C VAL A 85 -5.03 -10.46 9.56
N ALA A 86 -3.92 -9.94 10.09
CA ALA A 86 -2.98 -10.74 10.87
C ALA A 86 -3.62 -11.33 12.12
N GLU A 87 -4.43 -10.58 12.86
CA GLU A 87 -5.16 -11.07 14.04
C GLU A 87 -6.14 -12.21 13.67
N ALA A 88 -6.82 -12.12 12.52
CA ALA A 88 -7.78 -13.12 12.07
C ALA A 88 -7.13 -14.44 11.61
N GLN A 89 -5.87 -14.40 11.15
CA GLN A 89 -5.18 -15.55 10.54
C GLN A 89 -4.01 -16.08 11.37
N ARG A 90 -3.75 -15.49 12.54
CA ARG A 90 -2.58 -15.82 13.37
C ARG A 90 -2.67 -17.22 13.98
N ASP A 91 -1.58 -17.97 13.83
CA ASP A 91 -1.24 -19.08 14.73
C ASP A 91 -0.68 -18.53 16.06
N PRO A 92 -1.31 -18.81 17.21
CA PRO A 92 -0.84 -18.32 18.51
C PRO A 92 0.59 -18.75 18.87
N SER A 93 1.08 -19.87 18.33
CA SER A 93 2.40 -20.43 18.57
C SER A 93 3.52 -19.76 17.76
N VAL A 94 3.17 -19.00 16.72
CA VAL A 94 4.12 -18.31 15.85
C VAL A 94 4.06 -16.80 16.09
N PRO A 95 5.20 -16.11 16.32
CA PRO A 95 5.23 -14.65 16.39
C PRO A 95 4.74 -14.03 15.07
N MET A 96 3.75 -13.15 15.16
CA MET A 96 3.21 -12.42 14.03
C MET A 96 3.83 -11.02 13.97
N ILE A 97 4.38 -10.64 12.82
CA ILE A 97 4.96 -9.32 12.57
C ILE A 97 4.08 -8.59 11.56
N THR A 98 3.60 -7.40 11.92
CA THR A 98 2.84 -6.52 11.04
C THR A 98 3.69 -5.33 10.63
N LEU A 99 3.64 -4.97 9.35
CA LEU A 99 4.40 -3.83 8.82
C LEU A 99 3.60 -2.53 9.01
N ALA A 100 4.12 -1.64 9.84
CA ALA A 100 3.58 -0.29 10.00
C ALA A 100 4.04 0.61 8.85
N THR A 101 3.26 0.65 7.76
CA THR A 101 3.68 1.25 6.48
C THR A 101 3.60 2.78 6.44
N ALA A 102 2.95 3.41 7.42
CA ALA A 102 2.88 4.86 7.52
C ALA A 102 2.65 5.34 8.96
N HIS A 103 3.15 6.53 9.27
CA HIS A 103 2.86 7.24 10.52
C HIS A 103 1.39 7.71 10.56
N PRO A 104 0.68 7.66 11.71
CA PRO A 104 -0.73 8.06 11.83
C PRO A 104 -1.00 9.51 11.38
N ALA A 105 -0.06 10.44 11.63
CA ALA A 105 -0.18 11.84 11.18
C ALA A 105 -0.20 12.04 9.65
N LYS A 106 0.09 11.00 8.86
CA LYS A 106 -0.14 11.05 7.39
C LYS A 106 -1.62 10.89 7.03
N PHE A 107 -2.46 10.41 7.95
CA PHE A 107 -3.89 10.15 7.74
C PHE A 107 -4.74 10.62 8.94
N PRO A 108 -4.62 11.90 9.35
CA PRO A 108 -5.18 12.38 10.61
C PRO A 108 -6.70 12.24 10.68
N ALA A 109 -7.41 12.48 9.57
CA ALA A 109 -8.87 12.38 9.53
C ALA A 109 -9.39 10.96 9.85
N ALA A 110 -8.71 9.91 9.37
CA ALA A 110 -9.12 8.53 9.65
C ALA A 110 -8.88 8.15 11.12
N VAL A 111 -7.75 8.60 11.67
CA VAL A 111 -7.39 8.37 13.08
C VAL A 111 -8.36 9.11 14.01
N GLU A 112 -8.65 10.37 13.71
CA GLU A 112 -9.58 11.20 14.47
C GLU A 112 -11.01 10.65 14.38
N ARG A 113 -11.46 10.20 13.21
CA ARG A 113 -12.75 9.52 13.04
C ARG A 113 -12.87 8.26 13.90
N ALA A 114 -11.79 7.48 14.04
CA ALA A 114 -11.79 6.24 14.79
C ALA A 114 -11.71 6.44 16.32
N THR A 115 -10.95 7.44 16.76
CA THR A 115 -10.51 7.54 18.17
C THR A 115 -10.91 8.85 18.86
N GLY A 116 -11.29 9.87 18.10
CA GLY A 116 -11.44 11.24 18.60
C GLY A 116 -10.11 11.98 18.86
N LEU A 117 -8.97 11.35 18.54
CA LEU A 117 -7.65 11.91 18.76
C LEU A 117 -7.04 12.40 17.44
N HIS A 118 -6.49 13.61 17.44
CA HIS A 118 -5.69 14.11 16.34
C HIS A 118 -4.23 13.66 16.51
N PRO A 119 -3.66 12.88 15.57
CA PRO A 119 -2.29 12.37 15.72
C PRO A 119 -1.27 13.51 15.55
N PRO A 120 -0.32 13.68 16.49
CA PRO A 120 0.67 14.75 16.40
C PRO A 120 1.71 14.45 15.31
N LEU A 121 2.30 15.51 14.74
CA LEU A 121 3.52 15.37 13.94
C LEU A 121 4.69 14.92 14.83
N PRO A 122 5.67 14.18 14.28
CA PRO A 122 6.92 13.93 14.96
C PRO A 122 7.60 15.24 15.37
N ALA A 123 8.28 15.27 16.52
CA ALA A 123 8.86 16.50 17.08
C ALA A 123 9.80 17.25 16.11
N HIS A 124 10.60 16.52 15.32
CA HIS A 124 11.51 17.11 14.33
C HIS A 124 10.81 17.65 13.06
N MET A 125 9.50 17.49 12.97
CA MET A 125 8.64 18.00 11.89
C MET A 125 7.54 18.93 12.44
N ALA A 126 7.63 19.40 13.69
CA ALA A 126 6.58 20.22 14.29
C ALA A 126 6.31 21.53 13.51
N ASP A 127 7.31 22.06 12.83
CA ASP A 127 7.27 23.26 11.98
C ASP A 127 6.89 22.97 10.52
N LEU A 128 6.54 21.73 10.16
CA LEU A 128 6.37 21.31 8.76
C LEU A 128 5.40 22.21 7.99
N TYR A 129 4.30 22.62 8.61
CA TYR A 129 3.29 23.49 7.99
C TYR A 129 3.68 24.98 7.93
N GLU A 130 4.77 25.38 8.58
CA GLU A 130 5.30 26.75 8.57
C GLU A 130 6.37 26.94 7.48
N ARG A 131 6.89 25.84 6.91
CA ARG A 131 7.94 25.87 5.89
C ARG A 131 7.37 26.38 4.56
N ALA A 132 8.19 27.13 3.82
CA ALA A 132 7.81 27.59 2.49
C ALA A 132 7.65 26.43 1.51
N GLU A 133 6.51 26.37 0.83
CA GLU A 133 6.27 25.44 -0.27
C GLU A 133 6.89 25.97 -1.57
N HIS A 134 7.56 25.10 -2.32
CA HIS A 134 8.14 25.41 -3.63
C HIS A 134 7.43 24.59 -4.70
N ILE A 135 6.38 25.16 -5.28
CA ILE A 135 5.51 24.50 -6.26
C ILE A 135 5.62 25.23 -7.61
N THR A 136 5.54 24.48 -8.70
CA THR A 136 5.37 25.04 -10.05
C THR A 136 4.12 24.45 -10.64
N GLU A 137 3.15 25.31 -10.92
CA GLU A 137 1.91 24.91 -11.58
C GLU A 137 2.17 24.63 -13.06
N VAL A 138 1.60 23.55 -13.58
CA VAL A 138 1.70 23.13 -14.97
C VAL A 138 0.30 22.77 -15.44
N PRO A 139 -0.13 23.20 -16.64
CA PRO A 139 -1.41 22.78 -17.18
C PRO A 139 -1.44 21.26 -17.37
N ASN A 140 -2.64 20.68 -17.39
CA ASN A 140 -2.85 19.28 -17.70
C ASN A 140 -2.61 19.00 -19.21
N ASP A 141 -1.37 19.19 -19.65
CA ASP A 141 -0.91 19.03 -21.02
C ASP A 141 0.47 18.36 -21.03
N LEU A 142 0.60 17.31 -21.84
CA LEU A 142 1.82 16.49 -21.91
C LEU A 142 3.02 17.30 -22.39
N ARG A 143 2.83 18.20 -23.37
CA ARG A 143 3.94 18.97 -23.95
C ARG A 143 4.46 20.00 -22.95
N ALA A 144 3.56 20.68 -22.24
CA ALA A 144 3.92 21.63 -21.19
C ALA A 144 4.72 20.94 -20.06
N LEU A 145 4.30 19.74 -19.64
CA LEU A 145 5.02 18.97 -18.63
C LEU A 145 6.41 18.53 -19.12
N GLN A 146 6.50 18.02 -20.37
CA GLN A 146 7.78 17.63 -20.97
C GLN A 146 8.74 18.82 -21.11
N ALA A 147 8.24 19.98 -21.51
CA ALA A 147 9.03 21.19 -21.63
C ALA A 147 9.60 21.63 -20.27
N LEU A 148 8.78 21.63 -19.20
CA LEU A 148 9.24 21.98 -17.86
C LEU A 148 10.32 21.01 -17.35
N ILE A 149 10.14 19.71 -17.56
CA ILE A 149 11.14 18.70 -17.19
C ILE A 149 12.44 18.96 -17.96
N GLY A 150 12.36 19.21 -19.27
CA GLY A 150 13.52 19.50 -20.10
C GLY A 150 14.28 20.76 -19.66
N GLU A 151 13.57 21.83 -19.29
CA GLU A 151 14.17 23.08 -18.80
C GLU A 151 14.95 22.89 -17.48
N ARG A 152 14.45 22.05 -16.58
CA ARG A 152 14.98 21.89 -15.22
C ARG A 152 15.91 20.70 -15.04
N ALA A 153 15.83 19.73 -15.95
CA ALA A 153 16.74 18.61 -15.93
C ALA A 153 18.15 19.15 -16.25
N ARG A 154 19.07 18.96 -15.32
CA ARG A 154 20.50 19.15 -15.56
C ARG A 154 20.99 17.96 -16.38
N LEU A 155 20.60 17.94 -17.65
CA LEU A 155 21.16 17.05 -18.64
C LEU A 155 22.40 17.77 -19.15
N ASP A 156 23.57 17.41 -18.63
CA ASP A 156 24.83 17.89 -19.20
C ASP A 156 24.87 17.49 -20.68
N GLY A 157 24.91 18.50 -21.55
CA GLY A 157 25.08 18.40 -23.00
C GLY A 157 25.99 19.53 -23.47
#